data_AF-A0A1G2ZI29-F1
#
_entry.id   AF-A0A1G2ZI29-F1
#
_cell.length_a   1.000
_cell.length_b   1.000
_cell.length_c   1.000
_cell.angle_alpha   90.00
_cell.angle_beta   90.00
_cell.angle_gamma   90.00
#
_symmetry.space_group_name_H-M   'P 1'
#
loop_
_entity.id
_entity.type
_entity.pdbx_description
1 polymer ?
#
loop_
_entity_poly.entity_id
_entity_poly.type
_entity_poly.pdbx_seq_one_letter_code
_entity_poly.pdbx_strand_id
1 'polypeptide(L)'
;MLFSTGNIVAYDDFNNATSDLRKAISSEDTAKATEAAKKISSDNSERAAKALIDNLSTKSQSMYWILIAGLSNITDTKGVEYIKNSILGNRPAEQKKDILFSLQRNTSPAADTAIIEILSKGTPELQVTAIDELTKRQKKEAIQPLIDLLKKEEANQSELKRQVERALRILTQVDFNGSSGWQDWWNKNKDVFEIGKTPNTPESPTGGTVAEVIKLNRHSDYENLKKGRAEDIVVVEGIFDRIQEILTKLEIPHTLIKQGDLVKYDLSKCMVLAINCTGEVKKADGTPGEFTNYGADTIAKIRNFVARGGYLFTEDWNLKHILEPAFPGYLKVGGMTGSKAEDFAIFPAKGMNSHPLLKDAFIRYKESGESGQTSAEIEEKLDYTWHVDELSYPIDYDKSRVTLLAESPDFGKKYKFPAVVVTFFYSGGDKDVHTGSTHYDIAKVKGGRVLHVLSHFGKQKTKGDEYALQNMLLNFMIEAGYRRTLKKN
;
A
#
# COMPACT_ATOMS: atom_id res chain seq x y z
N MET A 1 11.91 -30.49 -25.56
CA MET A 1 12.16 -29.25 -24.80
C MET A 1 12.72 -29.65 -23.44
N LEU A 2 13.99 -29.32 -23.20
CA LEU A 2 14.70 -29.64 -21.96
C LEU A 2 14.19 -28.73 -20.84
N PHE A 3 13.55 -29.30 -19.83
CA PHE A 3 13.33 -28.61 -18.56
C PHE A 3 14.71 -28.33 -17.95
N SER A 4 15.03 -27.06 -17.73
CA SER A 4 16.18 -26.66 -16.92
C SER A 4 15.95 -27.20 -15.52
N THR A 5 16.63 -28.28 -15.16
CA THR A 5 16.79 -28.71 -13.78
C THR A 5 17.55 -27.60 -13.07
N GLY A 6 16.89 -26.89 -12.14
CA GLY A 6 17.54 -25.88 -11.32
C GLY A 6 18.81 -26.46 -10.69
N ASN A 7 19.93 -25.77 -10.83
CA ASN A 7 21.19 -26.17 -10.21
C ASN A 7 21.05 -26.07 -8.69
N ILE A 8 20.83 -27.20 -8.02
CA ILE A 8 20.92 -27.29 -6.56
C ILE A 8 22.33 -26.85 -6.17
N VAL A 9 22.43 -25.87 -5.27
CA VAL A 9 23.71 -25.37 -4.78
C VAL A 9 24.38 -26.47 -3.96
N ALA A 10 25.69 -26.67 -4.13
CA ALA A 10 26.42 -27.66 -3.34
C ALA A 10 26.18 -27.44 -1.84
N TYR A 11 26.08 -28.53 -1.07
CA TYR A 11 25.68 -28.46 0.35
C TYR A 11 26.59 -27.53 1.18
N ASP A 12 27.90 -27.60 0.95
CA ASP A 12 28.86 -26.75 1.64
C ASP A 12 28.72 -25.28 1.25
N ASP A 13 28.46 -25.00 -0.03
CA ASP A 13 28.20 -23.65 -0.52
C ASP A 13 26.94 -23.03 0.09
N PHE A 14 25.88 -23.84 0.25
CA PHE A 14 24.64 -23.43 0.89
C PHE A 14 24.85 -23.12 2.38
N ASN A 15 25.60 -23.95 3.09
CA ASN A 15 25.90 -23.74 4.51
C ASN A 15 26.77 -22.50 4.72
N ASN A 16 27.75 -22.27 3.85
CA ASN A 16 28.57 -21.06 3.87
C ASN A 16 27.69 -19.83 3.65
N ALA A 17 26.82 -19.83 2.63
CA ALA A 17 25.90 -18.72 2.39
C ALA A 17 24.97 -18.45 3.59
N THR A 18 24.45 -19.50 4.23
CA THR A 18 23.63 -19.38 5.43
C THR A 18 24.40 -18.81 6.62
N SER A 19 25.66 -19.21 6.78
CA SER A 19 26.57 -18.66 7.80
C SER A 19 26.85 -17.18 7.56
N ASP A 20 27.15 -16.81 6.32
CA ASP A 20 27.44 -15.44 5.93
C ASP A 20 26.22 -14.53 6.07
N LEU A 21 25.02 -15.04 5.76
CA LEU A 21 23.76 -14.33 6.03
C LEU A 21 23.61 -13.99 7.51
N ARG A 22 23.85 -14.94 8.42
CA ARG A 22 23.75 -14.70 9.87
C ARG A 22 24.76 -13.68 10.36
N LYS A 23 26.00 -13.73 9.84
CA LYS A 23 27.03 -12.73 10.15
C LYS A 23 26.61 -11.35 9.66
N ALA A 24 26.13 -11.25 8.42
CA ALA A 24 25.70 -9.99 7.83
C ALA A 24 24.50 -9.39 8.56
N ILE A 25 23.52 -10.21 8.98
CA ILE A 25 22.41 -9.77 9.84
C ILE A 25 22.93 -9.20 11.16
N SER A 26 23.90 -9.89 11.78
CA SER A 26 24.46 -9.49 13.07
C SER A 26 25.27 -8.19 12.97
N SER A 27 25.95 -7.96 11.85
CA SER A 27 26.73 -6.73 11.60
C SER A 27 25.93 -5.63 10.90
N GLU A 28 24.63 -5.83 10.66
CA GLU A 28 23.77 -4.96 9.85
C GLU A 28 24.35 -4.60 8.46
N ASP A 29 25.09 -5.52 7.84
CA ASP A 29 25.73 -5.31 6.52
C ASP A 29 24.75 -5.69 5.39
N THR A 30 24.01 -4.70 4.87
CA THR A 30 22.94 -4.90 3.89
C THR A 30 23.45 -5.47 2.57
N ALA A 31 24.65 -5.08 2.15
CA ALA A 31 25.26 -5.56 0.92
C ALA A 31 25.57 -7.06 1.02
N LYS A 32 26.24 -7.50 2.09
CA LYS A 32 26.54 -8.92 2.30
C LYS A 32 25.29 -9.74 2.57
N ALA A 33 24.32 -9.20 3.30
CA ALA A 33 23.05 -9.88 3.53
C ALA A 33 22.31 -10.12 2.21
N THR A 34 22.31 -9.14 1.30
CA THR A 34 21.71 -9.27 -0.03
C THR A 34 22.41 -10.33 -0.86
N GLU A 35 23.75 -10.34 -0.88
CA GLU A 35 24.54 -11.35 -1.60
C GLU A 35 24.28 -12.77 -1.07
N ALA A 36 24.32 -12.94 0.26
CA ALA A 36 24.07 -14.22 0.90
C ALA A 36 22.62 -14.70 0.67
N ALA A 37 21.63 -13.82 0.80
CA ALA A 37 20.23 -14.15 0.53
C ALA A 37 20.01 -14.57 -0.94
N LYS A 38 20.67 -13.90 -1.89
CA LYS A 38 20.66 -14.31 -3.31
C LYS A 38 21.22 -15.71 -3.50
N LYS A 39 22.40 -16.01 -2.95
CA LYS A 39 23.03 -17.34 -3.03
C LYS A 39 22.19 -18.44 -2.37
N ILE A 40 21.51 -18.14 -1.27
CA ILE A 40 20.55 -19.06 -0.64
C ILE A 40 19.35 -19.28 -1.56
N SER A 41 18.76 -18.20 -2.09
CA SER A 41 17.56 -18.28 -2.93
C SER A 41 17.80 -18.99 -4.27
N SER A 42 19.02 -18.93 -4.82
CA SER A 42 19.38 -19.63 -6.06
C SER A 42 19.40 -21.15 -5.92
N ASP A 43 19.46 -21.67 -4.68
CA ASP A 43 19.27 -23.10 -4.42
C ASP A 43 17.83 -23.56 -4.72
N ASN A 44 16.88 -22.62 -4.75
CA ASN A 44 15.50 -22.81 -5.18
C ASN A 44 14.86 -24.08 -4.60
N SER A 45 14.80 -24.19 -3.27
CA SER A 45 14.41 -25.42 -2.58
C SER A 45 13.69 -25.15 -1.25
N GLU A 46 13.16 -26.20 -0.64
CA GLU A 46 12.63 -26.17 0.72
C GLU A 46 13.66 -25.70 1.76
N ARG A 47 14.92 -26.17 1.68
CA ARG A 47 15.95 -25.74 2.64
C ARG A 47 16.28 -24.25 2.50
N ALA A 48 16.23 -23.71 1.28
CA ALA A 48 16.41 -22.28 1.04
C ALA A 48 15.28 -21.47 1.67
N ALA A 49 14.02 -21.90 1.46
CA ALA A 49 12.86 -21.25 2.05
C ALA A 49 12.94 -21.25 3.58
N LYS A 50 13.27 -22.41 4.16
CA LYS A 50 13.49 -22.56 5.59
C LYS A 50 14.60 -21.64 6.12
N ALA A 51 15.75 -21.61 5.46
CA ALA A 51 16.89 -20.80 5.90
C ALA A 51 16.56 -19.30 5.93
N LEU A 52 15.84 -18.78 4.94
CA LEU A 52 15.42 -17.37 4.91
C LEU A 52 14.34 -17.09 5.97
N ILE A 53 13.33 -17.95 6.07
CA ILE A 53 12.20 -17.81 7.00
C ILE A 53 12.64 -17.88 8.47
N ASP A 54 13.61 -18.73 8.81
CA ASP A 54 14.12 -18.89 10.17
C ASP A 54 14.86 -17.63 10.69
N ASN A 55 15.31 -16.76 9.79
CA ASN A 55 16.00 -15.52 10.14
C ASN A 55 15.08 -14.29 10.19
N LEU A 56 13.77 -14.43 9.95
CA LEU A 56 12.80 -13.33 9.97
C LEU A 56 12.57 -12.71 11.37
N SER A 57 13.14 -13.29 12.42
CA SER A 57 13.16 -12.70 13.77
C SER A 57 14.15 -11.55 13.94
N THR A 58 14.88 -11.17 12.88
CA THR A 58 15.79 -10.01 12.91
C THR A 58 15.07 -8.72 13.32
N LYS A 59 15.76 -7.92 14.14
CA LYS A 59 15.30 -6.57 14.56
C LYS A 59 15.55 -5.52 13.48
N SER A 60 16.48 -5.77 12.56
CA SER A 60 16.79 -4.84 11.48
C SER A 60 15.73 -4.94 10.37
N GLN A 61 15.06 -3.83 10.08
CA GLN A 61 14.02 -3.75 9.06
C GLN A 61 14.58 -4.00 7.65
N SER A 62 15.75 -3.45 7.34
CA SER A 62 16.41 -3.68 6.05
C SER A 62 16.76 -5.16 5.85
N MET A 63 17.28 -5.83 6.89
CA MET A 63 17.55 -7.27 6.85
C MET A 63 16.26 -8.07 6.65
N TYR A 64 15.19 -7.68 7.34
CA TYR A 64 13.89 -8.33 7.21
C TYR A 64 13.39 -8.34 5.77
N TRP A 65 13.39 -7.18 5.10
CA TRP A 65 12.94 -7.09 3.71
C TRP A 65 13.87 -7.74 2.69
N ILE A 66 15.18 -7.81 2.96
CA ILE A 66 16.12 -8.62 2.17
C ILE A 66 15.72 -10.10 2.20
N LEU A 67 15.34 -10.63 3.37
CA LEU A 67 14.90 -12.02 3.50
C LEU A 67 13.58 -12.28 2.76
N ILE A 68 12.60 -11.37 2.88
CA ILE A 68 11.33 -11.44 2.14
C ILE A 68 11.56 -11.39 0.62
N ALA A 69 12.45 -10.52 0.16
CA ALA A 69 12.83 -10.46 -1.25
C ALA A 69 13.46 -11.79 -1.72
N GLY A 70 14.35 -12.39 -0.92
CA GLY A 70 14.95 -13.69 -1.23
C GLY A 70 13.91 -14.82 -1.38
N LEU A 71 12.84 -14.81 -0.57
CA LEU A 71 11.75 -15.78 -0.68
C LEU A 71 10.98 -15.68 -2.01
N SER A 72 10.96 -14.50 -2.62
CA SER A 72 10.26 -14.27 -3.90
C SER A 72 10.87 -15.08 -5.05
N ASN A 73 12.16 -15.44 -4.94
CA ASN A 73 12.90 -16.17 -5.96
C ASN A 73 12.75 -17.70 -5.85
N ILE A 74 12.09 -18.21 -4.81
CA ILE A 74 11.91 -19.65 -4.61
C ILE A 74 10.67 -20.11 -5.37
N THR A 75 10.88 -20.71 -6.54
CA THR A 75 9.85 -21.20 -7.47
C THR A 75 9.64 -22.71 -7.42
N ASP A 76 10.54 -23.46 -6.78
CA ASP A 76 10.37 -24.91 -6.57
C ASP A 76 9.12 -25.23 -5.75
N THR A 77 8.46 -26.33 -6.11
CA THR A 77 7.17 -26.71 -5.52
C THR A 77 7.27 -26.95 -4.02
N LYS A 78 8.31 -27.65 -3.54
CA LYS A 78 8.49 -27.91 -2.10
C LYS A 78 8.89 -26.64 -1.35
N GLY A 79 9.74 -25.82 -1.96
CA GLY A 79 10.08 -24.49 -1.47
C GLY A 79 8.84 -23.61 -1.25
N VAL A 80 8.01 -23.48 -2.27
CA VAL A 80 6.77 -22.70 -2.21
C VAL A 80 5.76 -23.32 -1.23
N GLU A 81 5.66 -24.64 -1.16
CA GLU A 81 4.81 -25.32 -0.19
C GLU A 81 5.23 -24.99 1.26
N TYR A 82 6.52 -24.95 1.54
CA TYR A 82 7.04 -24.51 2.84
C TYR A 82 6.68 -23.06 3.16
N ILE A 83 6.77 -22.16 2.16
CA ILE A 83 6.37 -20.75 2.29
C ILE A 83 4.87 -20.66 2.63
N LYS A 84 4.01 -21.34 1.87
CA LYS A 84 2.56 -21.43 2.12
C LYS A 84 2.24 -21.93 3.52
N ASN A 85 2.88 -23.04 3.93
CA ASN A 85 2.66 -23.63 5.25
C ASN A 85 3.13 -22.70 6.38
N SER A 86 4.17 -21.91 6.15
CA SER A 86 4.61 -20.87 7.08
C SER A 86 3.59 -19.73 7.21
N ILE A 87 2.91 -19.34 6.13
CA ILE A 87 1.83 -18.34 6.14
C ILE A 87 0.60 -18.86 6.90
N LEU A 88 0.19 -20.11 6.63
CA LEU A 88 -1.01 -20.70 7.24
C LEU A 88 -0.78 -21.21 8.67
N GLY A 89 0.46 -21.46 9.07
CA GLY A 89 0.83 -22.00 10.38
C GLY A 89 0.85 -20.97 11.53
N ASN A 90 1.65 -21.22 12.56
CA ASN A 90 1.69 -20.41 13.80
C ASN A 90 2.74 -19.29 13.77
N ARG A 91 2.74 -18.46 12.72
CA ARG A 91 3.57 -17.25 12.67
C ARG A 91 2.84 -16.01 13.19
N PRO A 92 3.57 -14.98 13.67
CA PRO A 92 2.98 -13.67 13.93
C PRO A 92 2.23 -13.14 12.70
N ALA A 93 1.07 -12.50 12.90
CA ALA A 93 0.21 -12.05 11.82
C ALA A 93 0.92 -11.10 10.84
N GLU A 94 1.81 -10.25 11.34
CA GLU A 94 2.66 -9.35 10.54
C GLU A 94 3.54 -10.14 9.56
N GLN A 95 4.25 -11.15 10.07
CA GLN A 95 5.12 -11.98 9.22
C GLN A 95 4.32 -12.77 8.19
N LYS A 96 3.12 -13.27 8.53
CA LYS A 96 2.28 -13.99 7.56
C LYS A 96 1.95 -13.12 6.34
N LYS A 97 1.62 -11.85 6.58
CA LYS A 97 1.29 -10.88 5.53
C LYS A 97 2.51 -10.57 4.66
N ASP A 98 3.66 -10.35 5.27
CA ASP A 98 4.88 -10.00 4.55
C ASP A 98 5.49 -11.23 3.82
N ILE A 99 5.32 -12.44 4.34
CA ILE A 99 5.69 -13.67 3.62
C ILE A 99 4.73 -13.89 2.43
N LEU A 100 3.43 -13.63 2.57
CA LEU A 100 2.50 -13.68 1.44
C LEU A 100 2.92 -12.70 0.33
N PHE A 101 3.44 -11.53 0.68
CA PHE A 101 3.99 -10.59 -0.29
C PHE A 101 5.13 -11.20 -1.15
N SER A 102 5.93 -12.12 -0.61
CA SER A 102 6.94 -12.81 -1.43
C SER A 102 6.31 -13.70 -2.50
N LEU A 103 5.16 -14.34 -2.21
CA LEU A 103 4.42 -15.11 -3.20
C LEU A 103 3.78 -14.23 -4.27
N GLN A 104 3.34 -13.01 -3.92
CA GLN A 104 2.81 -12.04 -4.89
C GLN A 104 3.84 -11.63 -5.93
N ARG A 105 5.13 -11.61 -5.55
CA ARG A 105 6.26 -11.32 -6.45
C ARG A 105 6.76 -12.56 -7.22
N ASN A 106 6.24 -13.73 -6.89
CA ASN A 106 6.63 -15.00 -7.47
C ASN A 106 5.63 -15.42 -8.55
N THR A 107 6.07 -15.46 -9.81
CA THR A 107 5.23 -15.75 -10.98
C THR A 107 5.11 -17.25 -11.31
N SER A 108 5.64 -18.13 -10.46
CA SER A 108 5.59 -19.58 -10.71
C SER A 108 4.18 -20.15 -10.52
N PRO A 109 3.81 -21.22 -11.26
CA PRO A 109 2.55 -21.95 -11.04
C PRO A 109 2.40 -22.52 -9.62
N ALA A 110 3.53 -22.85 -8.96
CA ALA A 110 3.53 -23.27 -7.56
C ALA A 110 3.05 -22.14 -6.65
N ALA A 111 3.49 -20.90 -6.89
CA ALA A 111 3.01 -19.73 -6.14
C ALA A 111 1.52 -19.48 -6.37
N ASP A 112 1.01 -19.61 -7.60
CA ASP A 112 -0.43 -19.51 -7.86
C ASP A 112 -1.24 -20.52 -7.05
N THR A 113 -0.80 -21.78 -7.05
CA THR A 113 -1.43 -22.87 -6.30
C THR A 113 -1.44 -22.55 -4.80
N ALA A 114 -0.31 -22.06 -4.26
CA ALA A 114 -0.21 -21.64 -2.87
C ALA A 114 -1.15 -20.49 -2.53
N ILE A 115 -1.25 -19.47 -3.38
CA ILE A 115 -2.12 -18.31 -3.17
C ILE A 115 -3.60 -18.73 -3.22
N ILE A 116 -3.99 -19.66 -4.11
CA ILE A 116 -5.36 -20.23 -4.15
C ILE A 116 -5.71 -20.97 -2.85
N GLU A 117 -4.76 -21.73 -2.29
CA GLU A 117 -4.97 -22.37 -0.99
C GLU A 117 -5.09 -21.34 0.14
N ILE A 118 -4.32 -20.26 0.09
CA ILE A 118 -4.38 -19.16 1.07
C ILE A 118 -5.72 -18.41 0.96
N LEU A 119 -6.24 -18.18 -0.24
CA LEU A 119 -7.59 -17.69 -0.47
C LEU A 119 -8.64 -18.57 0.22
N SER A 120 -8.45 -19.89 0.21
CA SER A 120 -9.42 -20.84 0.73
C SER A 120 -9.35 -21.03 2.25
N LYS A 121 -8.13 -20.97 2.83
CA LYS A 121 -7.84 -21.39 4.22
C LYS A 121 -7.29 -20.26 5.11
N GLY A 122 -6.91 -19.13 4.53
CA GLY A 122 -6.31 -18.00 5.25
C GLY A 122 -7.32 -17.25 6.12
N THR A 123 -6.80 -16.36 6.97
CA THR A 123 -7.62 -15.37 7.67
C THR A 123 -8.16 -14.34 6.68
N PRO A 124 -9.23 -13.58 7.00
CA PRO A 124 -9.77 -12.55 6.11
C PRO A 124 -8.72 -11.61 5.51
N GLU A 125 -7.70 -11.23 6.28
CA GLU A 125 -6.62 -10.35 5.83
C GLU A 125 -5.73 -11.00 4.77
N LEU A 126 -5.40 -12.28 4.96
CA LEU A 126 -4.63 -13.05 3.98
C LEU A 126 -5.48 -13.32 2.74
N GLN A 127 -6.78 -13.56 2.91
CA GLN A 127 -7.70 -13.79 1.81
C GLN A 127 -7.83 -12.56 0.93
N VAL A 128 -8.03 -11.35 1.48
CA VAL A 128 -8.05 -10.11 0.67
C VAL A 128 -6.80 -9.98 -0.20
N THR A 129 -5.62 -10.21 0.39
CA THR A 129 -4.35 -10.13 -0.33
C THR A 129 -4.23 -11.20 -1.43
N ALA A 130 -4.73 -12.42 -1.17
CA ALA A 130 -4.77 -13.50 -2.15
C ALA A 130 -5.77 -13.22 -3.29
N ILE A 131 -6.94 -12.66 -2.98
CA ILE A 131 -7.95 -12.25 -3.97
C ILE A 131 -7.35 -11.25 -4.95
N ASP A 132 -6.71 -10.20 -4.42
CA ASP A 132 -6.10 -9.14 -5.23
C ASP A 132 -5.07 -9.72 -6.20
N GLU A 133 -4.19 -10.59 -5.70
CA GLU A 133 -3.15 -11.19 -6.52
C GLU A 133 -3.70 -12.14 -7.59
N LEU A 134 -4.65 -13.01 -7.24
CA LEU A 134 -5.24 -13.95 -8.20
C LEU A 134 -6.07 -13.23 -9.27
N THR A 135 -6.72 -12.13 -8.91
CA THR A 135 -7.45 -11.27 -9.85
C THR A 135 -6.47 -10.62 -10.83
N LYS A 136 -5.39 -10.03 -10.31
CA LYS A 136 -4.31 -9.42 -11.10
C LYS A 136 -3.69 -10.41 -12.09
N ARG A 137 -3.44 -11.63 -11.63
CA ARG A 137 -2.88 -12.71 -12.43
C ARG A 137 -3.90 -13.39 -13.35
N GLN A 138 -5.16 -12.95 -13.31
CA GLN A 138 -6.26 -13.50 -14.09
C GLN A 138 -6.37 -15.04 -13.97
N LYS A 139 -6.36 -15.56 -12.74
CA LYS A 139 -6.39 -17.00 -12.49
C LYS A 139 -7.81 -17.54 -12.49
N LYS A 140 -8.16 -18.32 -13.52
CA LYS A 140 -9.46 -19.00 -13.67
C LYS A 140 -9.74 -19.93 -12.49
N GLU A 141 -8.71 -20.58 -11.98
CA GLU A 141 -8.77 -21.52 -10.87
C GLU A 141 -9.19 -20.85 -9.55
N ALA A 142 -9.10 -19.52 -9.45
CA ALA A 142 -9.57 -18.77 -8.30
C ALA A 142 -11.10 -18.60 -8.27
N ILE A 143 -11.81 -18.77 -9.39
CA ILE A 143 -13.25 -18.47 -9.50
C ILE A 143 -14.07 -19.33 -8.52
N GLN A 144 -13.88 -20.65 -8.49
CA GLN A 144 -14.65 -21.49 -7.55
C GLN A 144 -14.33 -21.15 -6.08
N PRO A 145 -13.06 -21.04 -5.64
CA PRO A 145 -12.73 -20.57 -4.30
C PRO A 145 -13.34 -19.20 -3.94
N LEU A 146 -13.40 -18.26 -4.89
CA LEU A 146 -14.06 -16.97 -4.69
C LEU A 146 -15.56 -17.13 -4.46
N ILE A 147 -16.25 -17.97 -5.26
CA ILE A 147 -17.69 -18.26 -5.07
C ILE A 147 -17.95 -18.90 -3.71
N ASP A 148 -17.12 -19.86 -3.32
CA ASP A 148 -17.22 -20.53 -2.01
C ASP A 148 -17.02 -19.54 -0.86
N LEU A 149 -16.11 -18.57 -1.03
CA LEU A 149 -15.88 -17.51 -0.06
C LEU A 149 -17.03 -16.50 -0.02
N LEU A 150 -17.59 -16.13 -1.18
CA LEU A 150 -18.76 -15.26 -1.27
C LEU A 150 -19.94 -15.84 -0.49
N LYS A 151 -20.16 -17.16 -0.63
CA LYS A 151 -21.21 -17.88 0.09
C LYS A 151 -21.05 -17.80 1.61
N LYS A 152 -19.81 -17.88 2.11
CA LYS A 152 -19.51 -17.73 3.55
C LYS A 152 -19.73 -16.29 4.04
N GLU A 153 -19.43 -15.32 3.19
CA GLU A 153 -19.51 -13.89 3.52
C GLU A 153 -20.86 -13.26 3.15
N GLU A 154 -21.81 -14.00 2.61
CA GLU A 154 -23.03 -13.45 1.99
C GLU A 154 -23.88 -12.62 2.95
N ALA A 155 -23.96 -13.04 4.21
CA ALA A 155 -24.66 -12.33 5.29
C ALA A 155 -23.88 -11.12 5.84
N ASN A 156 -22.59 -10.99 5.53
CA ASN A 156 -21.73 -9.92 6.03
C ASN A 156 -21.69 -8.76 5.03
N GLN A 157 -21.74 -7.51 5.50
CA GLN A 157 -21.40 -6.33 4.68
C GLN A 157 -19.91 -6.03 4.81
N SER A 158 -19.08 -7.04 4.52
CA SER A 158 -17.63 -6.99 4.73
C SER A 158 -16.87 -6.48 3.50
N GLU A 159 -15.68 -5.93 3.72
CA GLU A 159 -14.72 -5.72 2.62
C GLU A 159 -14.45 -7.01 1.86
N LEU A 160 -14.26 -8.10 2.60
CA LEU A 160 -13.91 -9.38 2.01
C LEU A 160 -14.96 -9.78 0.99
N LYS A 161 -16.25 -9.66 1.33
CA LYS A 161 -17.36 -9.81 0.39
C LYS A 161 -17.21 -8.90 -0.82
N ARG A 162 -17.00 -7.59 -0.60
CA ARG A 162 -16.86 -6.62 -1.70
C ARG A 162 -15.70 -6.98 -2.64
N GLN A 163 -14.56 -7.38 -2.10
CA GLN A 163 -13.38 -7.79 -2.87
C GLN A 163 -13.65 -9.07 -3.66
N VAL A 164 -14.33 -10.05 -3.04
CA VAL A 164 -14.74 -11.28 -3.73
C VAL A 164 -15.68 -10.97 -4.89
N GLU A 165 -16.76 -10.21 -4.66
CA GLU A 165 -17.71 -9.87 -5.72
C GLU A 165 -17.04 -9.07 -6.85
N ARG A 166 -16.13 -8.16 -6.49
CA ARG A 166 -15.36 -7.41 -7.47
C ARG A 166 -14.40 -8.30 -8.26
N ALA A 167 -13.67 -9.19 -7.60
CA ALA A 167 -12.78 -10.14 -8.27
C ALA A 167 -13.56 -11.02 -9.24
N LEU A 168 -14.73 -11.52 -8.83
CA LEU A 168 -15.62 -12.27 -9.70
C LEU A 168 -16.05 -11.45 -10.91
N ARG A 169 -16.53 -10.20 -10.73
CA ARG A 169 -16.86 -9.30 -11.84
C ARG A 169 -15.68 -9.06 -12.79
N ILE A 170 -14.48 -8.83 -12.26
CA ILE A 170 -13.28 -8.58 -13.07
C ILE A 170 -12.89 -9.82 -13.87
N LEU A 171 -12.83 -10.99 -13.23
CA LEU A 171 -12.40 -12.23 -13.86
C LEU A 171 -13.40 -12.72 -14.90
N THR A 172 -14.71 -12.52 -14.67
CA THR A 172 -15.77 -13.13 -15.47
C THR A 172 -16.50 -12.17 -16.41
N GLN A 173 -16.39 -10.86 -16.18
CA GLN A 173 -17.10 -9.80 -16.92
C GLN A 173 -18.64 -9.93 -16.90
N VAL A 174 -19.17 -10.69 -15.95
CA VAL A 174 -20.61 -10.79 -15.66
C VAL A 174 -20.88 -10.29 -14.25
N ASP A 175 -22.15 -10.03 -13.93
CA ASP A 175 -22.55 -9.57 -12.60
C ASP A 175 -23.79 -10.33 -12.15
N PHE A 176 -23.75 -10.81 -10.91
CA PHE A 176 -24.83 -11.52 -10.27
C PHE A 176 -24.98 -11.06 -8.82
N ASN A 177 -26.22 -10.99 -8.37
CA ASN A 177 -26.51 -10.74 -6.97
C ASN A 177 -26.41 -12.06 -6.18
N GLY A 178 -25.48 -12.09 -5.22
CA GLY A 178 -25.32 -13.22 -4.30
C GLY A 178 -24.61 -14.44 -4.89
N SER A 179 -24.23 -15.37 -4.01
CA SER A 179 -23.38 -16.52 -4.36
C SER A 179 -24.06 -17.53 -5.28
N SER A 180 -25.39 -17.65 -5.19
CA SER A 180 -26.17 -18.60 -5.98
C SER A 180 -26.10 -18.35 -7.48
N GLY A 181 -26.31 -17.09 -7.92
CA GLY A 181 -26.21 -16.72 -9.33
C GLY A 181 -24.82 -16.97 -9.90
N TRP A 182 -23.78 -16.66 -9.12
CA TRP A 182 -22.40 -16.97 -9.47
C TRP A 182 -22.15 -18.47 -9.62
N GLN A 183 -22.62 -19.28 -8.67
CA GLN A 183 -22.44 -20.73 -8.71
C GLN A 183 -23.16 -21.38 -9.90
N ASP A 184 -24.39 -20.95 -10.18
CA ASP A 184 -25.18 -21.46 -11.31
C ASP A 184 -24.54 -21.13 -12.66
N TRP A 185 -24.05 -19.90 -12.81
CA TRP A 185 -23.31 -19.50 -14.00
C TRP A 185 -22.02 -20.30 -14.13
N TRP A 186 -21.24 -20.43 -13.05
CA TRP A 186 -19.96 -21.13 -13.11
C TRP A 186 -20.13 -22.62 -13.44
N ASN A 187 -21.12 -23.30 -12.87
CA ASN A 187 -21.42 -24.70 -13.18
C ASN A 187 -21.71 -24.94 -14.67
N LYS A 188 -22.32 -23.97 -15.35
CA LYS A 188 -22.64 -24.04 -16.79
C LYS A 188 -21.46 -23.67 -17.69
N ASN A 189 -20.53 -22.87 -17.21
CA ASN A 189 -19.50 -22.24 -18.04
C ASN A 189 -18.07 -22.72 -17.75
N LYS A 190 -17.79 -23.35 -16.60
CA LYS A 190 -16.42 -23.66 -16.15
C LYS A 190 -15.54 -24.40 -17.16
N ASP A 191 -16.11 -25.28 -17.97
CA ASP A 191 -15.35 -26.10 -18.91
C ASP A 191 -14.99 -25.34 -20.20
N VAL A 192 -15.78 -24.32 -20.57
CA VAL A 192 -15.62 -23.54 -21.80
C VAL A 192 -15.17 -22.09 -21.57
N PHE A 193 -15.27 -21.60 -20.33
CA PHE A 193 -14.95 -20.23 -19.98
C PHE A 193 -13.45 -19.99 -20.04
N GLU A 194 -13.05 -18.92 -20.69
CA GLU A 194 -11.69 -18.41 -20.73
C GLU A 194 -11.69 -16.92 -20.45
N ILE A 195 -10.79 -16.49 -19.56
CA ILE A 195 -10.67 -15.09 -19.19
C ILE A 195 -10.17 -14.29 -20.41
N GLY A 196 -10.77 -13.13 -20.67
CA GLY A 196 -10.33 -12.20 -21.72
C GLY A 196 -10.78 -12.52 -23.15
N LYS A 197 -11.60 -13.56 -23.39
CA LYS A 197 -12.16 -13.88 -24.72
C LYS A 197 -13.51 -13.23 -25.03
N THR A 198 -14.04 -12.37 -24.16
CA THR A 198 -15.24 -11.53 -24.41
C THR A 198 -14.86 -10.19 -25.06
N PRO A 199 -15.73 -9.55 -25.87
CA PRO A 199 -15.35 -8.42 -26.76
C PRO A 199 -14.89 -7.10 -26.10
N ASN A 200 -14.82 -7.03 -24.77
CA ASN A 200 -14.48 -5.82 -24.02
C ASN A 200 -13.36 -6.09 -23.01
N THR A 201 -12.32 -6.83 -23.40
CA THR A 201 -11.08 -6.87 -22.61
C THR A 201 -10.42 -5.50 -22.76
N PRO A 202 -10.25 -4.72 -21.68
CA PRO A 202 -9.43 -3.51 -21.76
C PRO A 202 -8.06 -3.92 -22.29
N GLU A 203 -7.55 -3.22 -23.31
CA GLU A 203 -6.20 -3.46 -23.82
C GLU A 203 -5.21 -3.53 -22.66
N SER A 204 -4.28 -4.49 -22.71
CA SER A 204 -3.18 -4.55 -21.75
C SER A 204 -2.51 -3.17 -21.68
N PRO A 205 -2.42 -2.54 -20.50
CA PRO A 205 -1.90 -1.19 -20.41
C PRO A 205 -0.47 -1.13 -20.95
N THR A 206 -0.22 -0.18 -21.85
CA THR A 206 1.04 -0.04 -22.60
C THR A 206 2.01 0.95 -21.97
N GLY A 207 1.82 1.38 -20.71
CA GLY A 207 2.49 2.59 -20.24
C GLY A 207 2.63 2.83 -18.74
N GLY A 208 2.83 1.84 -17.86
CA GLY A 208 3.44 2.04 -16.51
C GLY A 208 2.86 3.10 -15.55
N THR A 209 1.76 3.79 -15.83
CA THR A 209 1.23 4.87 -14.98
C THR A 209 0.37 4.34 -13.83
N VAL A 210 0.21 5.12 -12.75
CA VAL A 210 -0.70 4.76 -11.63
C VAL A 210 -2.13 4.50 -12.10
N ALA A 211 -2.62 5.30 -13.05
CA ALA A 211 -3.93 5.08 -13.65
C ALA A 211 -4.05 3.70 -14.31
N GLU A 212 -2.98 3.20 -14.93
CA GLU A 212 -2.96 1.88 -15.59
C GLU A 212 -2.89 0.72 -14.60
N VAL A 213 -2.07 0.84 -13.55
CA VAL A 213 -2.01 -0.16 -12.45
C VAL A 213 -3.37 -0.25 -11.74
N ILE A 214 -3.98 0.90 -11.46
CA ILE A 214 -5.32 0.96 -10.85
C ILE A 214 -6.39 0.41 -11.80
N LYS A 215 -6.29 0.65 -13.11
CA LYS A 215 -7.23 0.09 -14.12
C LYS A 215 -7.21 -1.44 -14.17
N LEU A 216 -6.09 -2.11 -13.86
CA LEU A 216 -6.04 -3.57 -13.90
C LEU A 216 -6.93 -4.24 -12.85
N ASN A 217 -6.89 -3.74 -11.60
CA ASN A 217 -7.55 -4.42 -10.48
C ASN A 217 -8.65 -3.61 -9.82
N ARG A 218 -8.63 -2.27 -9.94
CA ARG A 218 -9.51 -1.34 -9.24
C ARG A 218 -10.23 -0.36 -10.16
N HIS A 219 -10.41 -0.73 -11.43
CA HIS A 219 -11.04 0.15 -12.42
C HIS A 219 -12.36 0.75 -11.93
N SER A 220 -13.24 -0.06 -11.35
CA SER A 220 -14.53 0.43 -10.85
C SER A 220 -14.38 1.45 -9.71
N ASP A 221 -13.45 1.26 -8.77
CA ASP A 221 -13.16 2.24 -7.72
C ASP A 221 -12.69 3.57 -8.33
N TYR A 222 -11.79 3.49 -9.31
CA TYR A 222 -11.23 4.65 -10.00
C TYR A 222 -12.28 5.40 -10.83
N GLU A 223 -13.09 4.68 -11.60
CA GLU A 223 -14.19 5.27 -12.36
C GLU A 223 -15.23 5.91 -11.44
N ASN A 224 -15.45 5.35 -10.25
CA ASN A 224 -16.31 5.98 -9.24
C ASN A 224 -15.73 7.31 -8.74
N LEU A 225 -14.41 7.42 -8.57
CA LEU A 225 -13.77 8.71 -8.25
C LEU A 225 -13.94 9.72 -9.38
N LYS A 226 -13.77 9.30 -10.64
CA LYS A 226 -13.95 10.16 -11.82
C LYS A 226 -15.38 10.68 -11.98
N LYS A 227 -16.38 9.90 -11.58
CA LYS A 227 -17.80 10.28 -11.57
C LYS A 227 -18.22 11.10 -10.34
N GLY A 228 -17.30 11.32 -9.40
CA GLY A 228 -17.53 12.13 -8.21
C GLY A 228 -17.79 13.61 -8.53
N ARG A 229 -18.13 14.40 -7.51
CA ARG A 229 -18.33 15.84 -7.67
C ARG A 229 -17.08 16.57 -7.22
N ALA A 230 -16.75 17.71 -7.85
CA ALA A 230 -15.58 18.50 -7.48
C ALA A 230 -15.59 18.94 -6.00
N GLU A 231 -16.77 19.15 -5.39
CA GLU A 231 -16.91 19.50 -3.97
C GLU A 231 -16.66 18.32 -3.01
N ASP A 232 -16.53 17.09 -3.52
CA ASP A 232 -16.23 15.91 -2.71
C ASP A 232 -14.73 15.87 -2.34
N ILE A 233 -13.85 16.45 -3.15
CA ILE A 233 -12.41 16.52 -2.91
C ILE A 233 -11.96 17.98 -2.97
N VAL A 234 -11.51 18.50 -1.84
CA VAL A 234 -11.01 19.88 -1.73
C VAL A 234 -9.50 19.84 -1.55
N VAL A 235 -8.78 20.53 -2.42
CA VAL A 235 -7.33 20.73 -2.33
C VAL A 235 -7.07 22.17 -1.88
N VAL A 236 -6.29 22.33 -0.82
CA VAL A 236 -5.82 23.64 -0.37
C VAL A 236 -4.45 23.89 -0.99
N GLU A 237 -4.33 25.00 -1.71
CA GLU A 237 -3.09 25.42 -2.36
C GLU A 237 -1.94 25.53 -1.36
N GLY A 238 -0.77 25.08 -1.82
CA GLY A 238 0.52 25.24 -1.15
C GLY A 238 1.54 25.73 -2.17
N ILE A 239 2.78 25.96 -1.72
CA ILE A 239 3.84 26.48 -2.60
C ILE A 239 4.79 25.40 -3.12
N PHE A 240 4.82 24.24 -2.46
CA PHE A 240 5.73 23.15 -2.80
C PHE A 240 5.02 22.03 -3.56
N ASP A 241 3.93 21.50 -2.99
CA ASP A 241 3.20 20.37 -3.57
C ASP A 241 2.15 20.82 -4.58
N ARG A 242 1.83 19.89 -5.48
CA ARG A 242 0.88 20.09 -6.58
C ARG A 242 -0.09 18.92 -6.72
N ILE A 243 -0.73 18.51 -5.61
CA ILE A 243 -1.74 17.42 -5.61
C ILE A 243 -2.81 17.65 -6.70
N GLN A 244 -3.25 18.90 -6.89
CA GLN A 244 -4.21 19.28 -7.91
C GLN A 244 -3.78 18.90 -9.35
N GLU A 245 -2.49 18.93 -9.64
CA GLU A 245 -1.98 18.54 -10.97
C GLU A 245 -2.07 17.02 -11.16
N ILE A 246 -1.83 16.25 -10.08
CA ILE A 246 -2.00 14.80 -10.10
C ILE A 246 -3.47 14.46 -10.31
N LEU A 247 -4.38 15.07 -9.53
CA LEU A 247 -5.82 14.84 -9.69
C LEU A 247 -6.33 15.23 -11.07
N THR A 248 -5.83 16.33 -11.64
CA THR A 248 -6.14 16.75 -13.02
C THR A 248 -5.68 15.71 -14.03
N LYS A 249 -4.44 15.21 -13.92
CA LYS A 249 -3.91 14.16 -14.81
C LYS A 249 -4.69 12.85 -14.69
N LEU A 250 -5.22 12.55 -13.51
CA LEU A 250 -6.06 11.39 -13.25
C LEU A 250 -7.55 11.62 -13.58
N GLU A 251 -7.91 12.80 -14.08
CA GLU A 251 -9.30 13.18 -14.39
C GLU A 251 -10.25 13.02 -13.19
N ILE A 252 -9.73 13.25 -11.97
CA ILE A 252 -10.52 13.20 -10.74
C ILE A 252 -11.04 14.61 -10.42
N PRO A 253 -12.37 14.82 -10.42
CA PRO A 253 -12.95 16.13 -10.10
C PRO A 253 -12.56 16.59 -8.69
N HIS A 254 -12.08 17.83 -8.58
CA HIS A 254 -11.69 18.43 -7.31
C HIS A 254 -11.91 19.94 -7.33
N THR A 255 -12.01 20.52 -6.14
CA THR A 255 -12.04 21.97 -5.94
C THR A 255 -10.71 22.43 -5.38
N LEU A 256 -10.05 23.36 -6.06
CA LEU A 256 -8.85 24.03 -5.57
C LEU A 256 -9.23 25.31 -4.84
N ILE A 257 -8.74 25.52 -3.62
CA ILE A 257 -8.97 26.73 -2.84
C ILE A 257 -7.65 27.30 -2.30
N LYS A 258 -7.61 28.62 -2.10
CA LYS A 258 -6.46 29.27 -1.46
C LYS A 258 -6.44 28.97 0.04
N GLN A 259 -5.25 28.98 0.63
CA GLN A 259 -5.05 28.78 2.06
C GLN A 259 -5.95 29.68 2.93
N GLY A 260 -6.04 30.97 2.60
CA GLY A 260 -6.86 31.94 3.35
C GLY A 260 -8.37 31.71 3.25
N ASP A 261 -8.83 30.98 2.24
CA ASP A 261 -10.26 30.74 2.01
C ASP A 261 -10.78 29.55 2.83
N LEU A 262 -9.89 28.66 3.30
CA LEU A 262 -10.25 27.46 4.04
C LEU A 262 -11.11 27.75 5.27
N VAL A 263 -10.84 28.85 5.99
CA VAL A 263 -11.62 29.23 7.17
C VAL A 263 -13.09 29.52 6.84
N LYS A 264 -13.39 30.01 5.63
CA LYS A 264 -14.74 30.36 5.17
C LYS A 264 -15.41 29.27 4.31
N TYR A 265 -14.63 28.42 3.66
CA TYR A 265 -15.13 27.40 2.73
C TYR A 265 -16.04 26.35 3.40
N ASP A 266 -17.20 26.02 2.84
CA ASP A 266 -18.07 25.01 3.43
C ASP A 266 -17.56 23.58 3.19
N LEU A 267 -17.14 22.90 4.25
CA LEU A 267 -16.67 21.51 4.20
C LEU A 267 -17.79 20.47 4.41
N SER A 268 -19.07 20.88 4.50
CA SER A 268 -20.19 19.98 4.80
C SER A 268 -20.36 18.83 3.78
N LYS A 269 -20.01 19.10 2.52
CA LYS A 269 -20.08 18.12 1.42
C LYS A 269 -18.75 17.48 1.07
N CYS A 270 -17.65 18.06 1.59
CA CYS A 270 -16.29 17.59 1.40
C CYS A 270 -16.13 16.21 2.03
N MET A 271 -15.56 15.29 1.26
CA MET A 271 -15.21 13.95 1.71
C MET A 271 -13.71 13.89 2.04
N VAL A 272 -12.87 14.44 1.16
CA VAL A 272 -11.42 14.49 1.31
C VAL A 272 -10.93 15.93 1.27
N LEU A 273 -10.22 16.35 2.32
CA LEU A 273 -9.46 17.59 2.37
C LEU A 273 -7.98 17.24 2.23
N ALA A 274 -7.37 17.60 1.10
CA ALA A 274 -5.93 17.49 0.89
C ALA A 274 -5.30 18.87 1.07
N ILE A 275 -4.27 18.97 1.90
CA ILE A 275 -3.59 20.25 2.16
C ILE A 275 -2.14 20.12 1.69
N ASN A 276 -1.82 20.79 0.59
CA ASN A 276 -0.45 20.88 0.09
C ASN A 276 0.46 21.56 1.13
N CYS A 277 1.75 21.28 1.10
CA CYS A 277 2.70 21.93 1.99
C CYS A 277 2.74 23.45 1.72
N THR A 278 2.46 24.18 2.79
CA THR A 278 2.59 25.63 2.84
C THR A 278 4.05 25.99 3.06
N GLY A 279 4.46 27.19 2.65
CA GLY A 279 5.77 27.67 3.07
C GLY A 279 5.76 29.09 3.61
N GLU A 280 6.95 29.64 3.70
CA GLU A 280 7.17 30.99 4.17
C GLU A 280 6.57 31.99 3.18
N VAL A 281 5.67 32.85 3.65
CA VAL A 281 5.18 33.95 2.80
C VAL A 281 6.32 34.94 2.70
N LYS A 282 6.88 35.16 1.51
CA LYS A 282 7.82 36.28 1.34
C LYS A 282 7.10 37.59 1.67
N LYS A 283 7.69 38.42 2.52
CA LYS A 283 7.20 39.78 2.75
C LYS A 283 7.27 40.56 1.43
N ALA A 284 6.53 41.67 1.35
CA ALA A 284 6.50 42.53 0.15
C ALA A 284 7.89 43.05 -0.27
N ASP A 285 8.86 43.07 0.65
CA ASP A 285 10.25 43.46 0.43
C ASP A 285 11.16 42.29 -0.01
N GLY A 286 10.60 41.09 -0.25
CA GLY A 286 11.33 39.90 -0.67
C GLY A 286 12.04 39.16 0.46
N THR A 287 11.95 39.63 1.71
CA THR A 287 12.54 38.94 2.87
C THR A 287 11.68 37.73 3.30
N PRO A 288 12.31 36.73 3.94
CA PRO A 288 11.60 35.64 4.61
C PRO A 288 10.53 36.20 5.56
N GLY A 289 9.26 35.86 5.36
CA GLY A 289 8.15 36.29 6.23
C GLY A 289 7.78 35.26 7.28
N GLU A 290 6.63 35.43 7.93
CA GLU A 290 6.17 34.39 8.85
C GLU A 290 5.74 33.15 8.05
N PHE A 291 6.09 31.97 8.54
CA PHE A 291 5.45 30.74 8.11
C PHE A 291 3.94 30.90 8.29
N THR A 292 3.15 30.50 7.29
CA THR A 292 1.69 30.56 7.40
C THR A 292 1.19 29.59 8.46
N ASN A 293 1.20 30.02 9.72
CA ASN A 293 0.48 29.31 10.75
C ASN A 293 -1.01 29.49 10.49
N TYR A 294 -1.70 28.36 10.30
CA TYR A 294 -3.15 28.37 10.29
C TYR A 294 -3.67 28.88 11.64
N GLY A 295 -4.55 29.88 11.61
CA GLY A 295 -5.18 30.41 12.81
C GLY A 295 -5.99 29.34 13.56
N ALA A 296 -6.23 29.57 14.85
CA ALA A 296 -6.93 28.63 15.73
C ALA A 296 -8.29 28.17 15.17
N ASP A 297 -9.04 29.08 14.52
CA ASP A 297 -10.33 28.76 13.90
C ASP A 297 -10.19 27.77 12.74
N THR A 298 -9.16 27.92 11.91
CA THR A 298 -8.87 27.00 10.81
C THR A 298 -8.45 25.64 11.34
N ILE A 299 -7.59 25.60 12.38
CA ILE A 299 -7.20 24.35 13.05
C ILE A 299 -8.42 23.64 13.64
N ALA A 300 -9.28 24.37 14.35
CA ALA A 300 -10.51 23.81 14.92
C ALA A 300 -11.46 23.30 13.82
N LYS A 301 -11.55 24.00 12.69
CA LYS A 301 -12.34 23.58 11.53
C LYS A 301 -11.83 22.29 10.92
N ILE A 302 -10.52 22.15 10.71
CA ILE A 302 -9.90 20.92 10.20
C ILE A 302 -10.16 19.76 11.16
N ARG A 303 -9.91 19.96 12.46
CA ARG A 303 -10.19 18.96 13.50
C ARG A 303 -11.65 18.50 13.48
N ASN A 304 -12.60 19.44 13.42
CA ASN A 304 -14.04 19.16 13.38
C ASN A 304 -14.50 18.49 12.07
N PHE A 305 -13.84 18.79 10.95
CA PHE A 305 -14.05 18.08 9.69
C PHE A 305 -13.69 16.61 9.85
N VAL A 306 -12.50 16.30 10.37
CA VAL A 306 -12.08 14.92 10.60
C VAL A 306 -12.97 14.23 11.64
N ALA A 307 -13.26 14.87 12.77
CA ALA A 307 -14.12 14.30 13.82
C ALA A 307 -15.49 13.82 13.30
N ARG A 308 -16.07 14.53 12.31
CA ARG A 308 -17.37 14.18 11.71
C ARG A 308 -17.29 13.14 10.59
N GLY A 309 -16.10 12.65 10.27
CA GLY A 309 -15.91 11.61 9.25
C GLY A 309 -15.12 12.04 8.02
N GLY A 310 -14.63 13.27 7.96
CA GLY A 310 -13.81 13.77 6.87
C GLY A 310 -12.44 13.11 6.80
N TYR A 311 -11.91 12.99 5.60
CA TYR A 311 -10.59 12.40 5.34
C TYR A 311 -9.57 13.52 5.09
N LEU A 312 -8.54 13.62 5.93
CA LEU A 312 -7.48 14.63 5.84
C LEU A 312 -6.19 14.02 5.31
N PHE A 313 -5.69 14.54 4.19
CA PHE A 313 -4.36 14.19 3.65
C PHE A 313 -3.42 15.39 3.82
N THR A 314 -2.22 15.16 4.35
CA THR A 314 -1.21 16.21 4.51
C THR A 314 0.22 15.72 4.26
N GLU A 315 1.10 16.65 3.93
CA GLU A 315 2.51 16.40 3.65
C GLU A 315 3.45 17.30 4.47
N ASP A 316 4.62 16.77 4.78
CA ASP A 316 5.77 17.44 5.38
C ASP A 316 5.45 18.51 6.45
N TRP A 317 5.62 19.81 6.14
CA TRP A 317 5.52 20.88 7.15
C TRP A 317 4.15 20.99 7.81
N ASN A 318 3.12 20.42 7.19
CA ASN A 318 1.80 20.31 7.79
C ASN A 318 1.81 19.48 9.08
N LEU A 319 2.85 18.67 9.37
CA LEU A 319 3.04 18.06 10.68
C LEU A 319 3.00 19.11 11.79
N LYS A 320 3.83 20.16 11.66
CA LYS A 320 3.95 21.25 12.63
C LYS A 320 2.77 22.20 12.58
N HIS A 321 2.37 22.59 11.37
CA HIS A 321 1.44 23.71 11.19
C HIS A 321 -0.03 23.31 11.22
N ILE A 322 -0.33 22.00 11.09
CA ILE A 322 -1.71 21.48 11.07
C ILE A 322 -1.87 20.33 12.04
N LEU A 323 -1.09 19.26 11.91
CA LEU A 323 -1.40 18.00 12.59
C LEU A 323 -1.15 18.08 14.10
N GLU A 324 0.01 18.55 14.54
CA GLU A 324 0.31 18.71 15.96
C GLU A 324 -0.71 19.62 16.67
N PRO A 325 -1.07 20.83 16.15
CA PRO A 325 -2.10 21.65 16.77
C PRO A 325 -3.52 21.09 16.60
N ALA A 326 -3.86 20.42 15.50
CA ALA A 326 -5.19 19.86 15.27
C ALA A 326 -5.42 18.53 16.01
N PHE A 327 -4.39 17.76 16.35
CA PHE A 327 -4.51 16.46 17.00
C PHE A 327 -3.49 16.28 18.13
N PRO A 328 -3.61 17.07 19.23
CA PRO A 328 -2.67 17.02 20.34
C PRO A 328 -2.57 15.61 20.92
N GLY A 329 -1.34 15.11 21.05
CA GLY A 329 -1.05 13.78 21.60
C GLY A 329 -1.09 12.63 20.59
N TYR A 330 -1.39 12.88 19.30
CA TYR A 330 -1.27 11.86 18.25
C TYR A 330 0.12 11.90 17.62
N LEU A 331 0.53 13.11 17.22
CA LEU A 331 1.77 13.38 16.52
C LEU A 331 2.48 14.59 17.13
N LYS A 332 3.80 14.61 17.03
CA LYS A 332 4.65 15.74 17.42
C LYS A 332 5.81 15.90 16.44
N VAL A 333 6.29 17.12 16.31
CA VAL A 333 7.54 17.41 15.61
C VAL A 333 8.72 16.83 16.40
N GLY A 334 9.43 15.87 15.80
CA GLY A 334 10.61 15.21 16.37
C GLY A 334 11.91 16.01 16.27
N GLY A 335 11.85 17.26 15.84
CA GLY A 335 13.00 18.08 15.48
C GLY A 335 12.86 18.56 14.03
N MET A 336 13.96 18.85 13.36
CA MET A 336 13.96 19.31 11.97
C MET A 336 15.12 18.67 11.22
N THR A 337 14.94 18.33 9.94
CA THR A 337 16.02 17.80 9.10
C THR A 337 17.07 18.88 8.81
N GLY A 338 18.17 18.47 8.18
CA GLY A 338 19.27 19.38 7.89
C GLY A 338 18.92 20.39 6.79
N SER A 339 19.87 21.29 6.52
CA SER A 339 19.79 22.29 5.44
C SER A 339 20.14 21.71 4.06
N LYS A 340 19.94 20.41 3.87
CA LYS A 340 20.19 19.69 2.60
C LYS A 340 19.16 18.59 2.49
N ALA A 341 18.52 18.52 1.33
CA ALA A 341 17.66 17.42 0.98
C ALA A 341 18.49 16.14 0.77
N GLU A 342 17.93 15.00 1.17
CA GLU A 342 18.61 13.71 1.19
C GLU A 342 17.65 12.59 0.80
N ASP A 343 18.22 11.49 0.32
CA ASP A 343 17.47 10.33 -0.13
C ASP A 343 17.53 9.22 0.92
N PHE A 344 16.39 8.64 1.23
CA PHE A 344 16.30 7.56 2.22
C PHE A 344 15.56 6.36 1.65
N ALA A 345 16.10 5.16 1.88
CA ALA A 345 15.39 3.93 1.58
C ALA A 345 14.15 3.80 2.46
N ILE A 346 13.00 3.54 1.84
CA ILE A 346 11.70 3.45 2.50
C ILE A 346 11.16 2.03 2.41
N PHE A 347 10.59 1.55 3.51
CA PHE A 347 9.98 0.24 3.61
C PHE A 347 8.57 0.35 4.20
N PRO A 348 7.63 -0.53 3.80
CA PRO A 348 6.46 -0.77 4.63
C PRO A 348 6.90 -1.16 6.04
N ALA A 349 6.18 -0.68 7.05
CA ALA A 349 6.31 -1.22 8.40
C ALA A 349 5.88 -2.70 8.38
N LYS A 350 6.42 -3.51 9.30
CA LYS A 350 6.14 -4.95 9.34
C LYS A 350 4.64 -5.21 9.41
N GLY A 351 4.16 -6.08 8.52
CA GLY A 351 2.75 -6.45 8.39
C GLY A 351 1.84 -5.36 7.84
N MET A 352 2.36 -4.20 7.41
CA MET A 352 1.55 -3.11 6.84
C MET A 352 1.44 -3.18 5.32
N ASN A 353 2.17 -4.05 4.64
CA ASN A 353 2.10 -4.14 3.19
C ASN A 353 0.68 -4.48 2.67
N SER A 354 -0.11 -5.24 3.44
CA SER A 354 -1.52 -5.53 3.11
C SER A 354 -2.51 -4.45 3.60
N HIS A 355 -2.02 -3.35 4.19
CA HIS A 355 -2.88 -2.29 4.68
C HIS A 355 -3.61 -1.62 3.49
N PRO A 356 -4.91 -1.28 3.61
CA PRO A 356 -5.70 -0.63 2.56
C PRO A 356 -4.97 0.52 1.84
N LEU A 357 -4.31 1.37 2.64
CA LEU A 357 -3.60 2.56 2.14
C LEU A 357 -2.28 2.25 1.44
N LEU A 358 -1.66 1.10 1.72
CA LEU A 358 -0.40 0.70 1.08
C LEU A 358 -0.59 -0.28 -0.09
N LYS A 359 -1.84 -0.63 -0.41
CA LYS A 359 -2.17 -1.49 -1.53
C LYS A 359 -1.54 -0.97 -2.82
N ASP A 360 -0.76 -1.82 -3.49
CA ASP A 360 -0.01 -1.52 -4.71
C ASP A 360 1.02 -0.36 -4.60
N ALA A 361 1.24 0.22 -3.41
CA ALA A 361 2.17 1.33 -3.22
C ALA A 361 3.65 0.89 -3.32
N PHE A 362 3.96 -0.34 -2.92
CA PHE A 362 5.33 -0.89 -2.93
C PHE A 362 5.53 -2.01 -3.96
N ILE A 363 4.85 -1.90 -5.12
CA ILE A 363 5.00 -2.84 -6.24
C ILE A 363 5.56 -2.10 -7.47
N ARG A 364 6.76 -2.48 -7.91
CA ARG A 364 7.33 -1.99 -9.17
C ARG A 364 6.98 -2.94 -10.30
N TYR A 365 6.48 -2.40 -11.40
CA TYR A 365 6.26 -3.15 -12.64
C TYR A 365 7.44 -2.87 -13.57
N LYS A 366 7.96 -3.91 -14.24
CA LYS A 366 8.98 -3.72 -15.28
C LYS A 366 8.39 -2.82 -16.37
N GLU A 367 9.13 -1.78 -16.75
CA GLU A 367 8.79 -1.01 -17.94
C GLU A 367 8.82 -1.94 -19.16
N SER A 368 7.80 -1.86 -20.02
CA SER A 368 7.76 -2.63 -21.26
C SER A 368 8.95 -2.26 -22.14
N GLY A 369 9.84 -3.22 -22.41
CA GLY A 369 10.87 -3.03 -23.44
C GLY A 369 10.23 -2.77 -24.81
N GLU A 370 10.97 -2.14 -25.73
CA GLU A 370 10.55 -1.73 -27.09
C GLU A 370 9.95 -2.86 -27.95
N SER A 371 10.00 -4.11 -27.51
CA SER A 371 9.53 -5.29 -28.21
C SER A 371 8.16 -5.79 -27.75
N GLY A 372 7.16 -4.94 -27.53
CA GLY A 372 5.71 -5.26 -27.57
C GLY A 372 5.16 -6.51 -26.82
N GLN A 373 5.96 -7.16 -25.97
CA GLN A 373 5.56 -8.31 -25.15
C GLN A 373 5.35 -7.80 -23.73
N THR A 374 4.09 -7.59 -23.40
CA THR A 374 3.63 -7.17 -22.07
C THR A 374 3.42 -8.40 -21.19
N SER A 375 4.46 -8.81 -20.46
CA SER A 375 4.27 -9.49 -19.18
C SER A 375 4.35 -8.44 -18.09
N ALA A 376 3.33 -8.36 -17.22
CA ALA A 376 3.35 -7.53 -16.01
C ALA A 376 4.34 -8.11 -14.98
N GLU A 377 5.61 -8.21 -15.36
CA GLU A 377 6.67 -8.70 -14.50
C GLU A 377 6.92 -7.68 -13.39
N ILE A 378 6.88 -8.14 -12.15
CA ILE A 378 7.20 -7.31 -10.98
C ILE A 378 8.72 -7.19 -10.91
N GLU A 379 9.24 -5.98 -10.75
CA GLU A 379 10.68 -5.76 -10.60
C GLU A 379 11.17 -6.37 -9.28
N GLU A 380 12.27 -7.13 -9.32
CA GLU A 380 12.76 -7.95 -8.20
C GLU A 380 13.27 -7.15 -7.00
N LYS A 381 13.59 -5.85 -7.14
CA LYS A 381 14.10 -5.02 -6.04
C LYS A 381 12.99 -4.21 -5.33
N LEU A 382 13.09 -4.13 -4.01
CA LEU A 382 12.39 -3.15 -3.16
C LEU A 382 13.38 -2.05 -2.80
N ASP A 383 13.75 -1.24 -3.77
CA ASP A 383 14.69 -0.13 -3.64
C ASP A 383 13.94 1.21 -3.73
N TYR A 384 12.79 1.29 -3.04
CA TYR A 384 12.07 2.54 -2.91
C TYR A 384 12.90 3.53 -2.11
N THR A 385 13.12 4.69 -2.70
CA THR A 385 13.94 5.73 -2.13
C THR A 385 13.20 7.04 -2.22
N TRP A 386 12.92 7.66 -1.08
CA TRP A 386 12.23 8.93 -1.07
C TRP A 386 13.19 10.07 -0.86
N HIS A 387 12.96 11.11 -1.65
CA HIS A 387 13.63 12.39 -1.48
C HIS A 387 12.95 13.13 -0.32
N VAL A 388 13.68 13.31 0.78
CA VAL A 388 13.23 14.09 1.93
C VAL A 388 13.89 15.45 1.86
N ASP A 389 13.08 16.50 1.88
CA ASP A 389 13.56 17.87 1.65
C ASP A 389 14.34 18.42 2.86
N GLU A 390 14.98 19.55 2.63
CA GLU A 390 15.54 20.33 3.72
C GLU A 390 14.44 20.86 4.65
N LEU A 391 14.77 20.93 5.94
CA LEU A 391 13.89 21.47 6.97
C LEU A 391 12.54 20.74 7.15
N SER A 392 12.39 19.53 6.61
CA SER A 392 11.28 18.63 6.92
C SER A 392 11.23 18.25 8.40
N TYR A 393 10.07 17.81 8.89
CA TYR A 393 9.90 17.49 10.32
C TYR A 393 9.80 15.98 10.57
N PRO A 394 10.80 15.34 11.23
CA PRO A 394 10.71 13.95 11.67
C PRO A 394 9.44 13.69 12.49
N ILE A 395 8.79 12.56 12.24
CA ILE A 395 7.47 12.25 12.83
C ILE A 395 7.65 11.49 14.16
N ASP A 396 7.41 12.17 15.28
CA ASP A 396 7.17 11.50 16.57
C ASP A 396 5.67 11.23 16.73
N TYR A 397 5.31 10.07 17.28
CA TYR A 397 3.92 9.63 17.32
C TYR A 397 3.59 8.76 18.53
N ASP A 398 2.35 8.86 19.01
CA ASP A 398 1.81 7.99 20.04
C ASP A 398 1.39 6.64 19.41
N LYS A 399 2.20 5.61 19.66
CA LYS A 399 1.98 4.24 19.18
C LYS A 399 0.64 3.63 19.63
N SER A 400 -0.05 4.20 20.61
CA SER A 400 -1.39 3.73 21.03
C SER A 400 -2.53 4.38 20.25
N ARG A 401 -2.24 5.42 19.45
CA ARG A 401 -3.22 6.22 18.70
C ARG A 401 -2.96 6.26 17.20
N VAL A 402 -1.70 6.12 16.80
CA VAL A 402 -1.25 6.27 15.43
C VAL A 402 -0.70 4.95 14.90
N THR A 403 -1.13 4.59 13.68
CA THR A 403 -0.61 3.47 12.92
C THR A 403 0.56 3.95 12.04
N LEU A 404 1.73 3.35 12.23
CA LEU A 404 2.86 3.49 11.33
C LEU A 404 2.61 2.64 10.08
N LEU A 405 2.64 3.25 8.89
CA LEU A 405 2.46 2.53 7.63
C LEU A 405 3.81 2.23 6.96
N ALA A 406 4.68 3.23 6.87
CA ALA A 406 6.00 3.08 6.26
C ALA A 406 7.08 3.82 7.06
N GLU A 407 8.28 3.28 7.01
CA GLU A 407 9.43 3.75 7.77
C GLU A 407 10.74 3.70 6.97
N SER A 408 11.72 4.49 7.42
CA SER A 408 13.09 4.43 6.97
C SER A 408 14.04 4.23 8.16
N PRO A 409 14.74 3.08 8.23
CA PRO A 409 15.73 2.83 9.27
C PRO A 409 16.87 3.84 9.27
N ASP A 410 17.36 4.24 8.10
CA ASP A 410 18.50 5.16 7.98
C ASP A 410 18.09 6.59 8.36
N PHE A 411 16.87 7.00 8.00
CA PHE A 411 16.29 8.25 8.50
C PHE A 411 16.17 8.22 10.03
N GLY A 412 15.69 7.12 10.61
CA GLY A 412 15.59 6.93 12.05
C GLY A 412 16.96 6.91 12.76
N LYS A 413 18.00 6.33 12.15
CA LYS A 413 19.37 6.38 12.68
C LYS A 413 19.90 7.82 12.75
N LYS A 414 19.57 8.63 11.75
CA LYS A 414 20.03 10.03 11.65
C LYS A 414 19.21 11.00 12.50
N TYR A 415 17.89 10.85 12.52
CA TYR A 415 16.94 11.80 13.12
C TYR A 415 16.12 11.22 14.28
N LYS A 416 16.45 10.02 14.77
CA LYS A 416 15.81 9.27 15.87
C LYS A 416 14.41 8.71 15.57
N PHE A 417 13.67 9.30 14.64
CA PHE A 417 12.29 8.92 14.34
C PHE A 417 12.20 8.30 12.94
N PRO A 418 11.97 6.98 12.79
CA PRO A 418 12.02 6.31 11.49
C PRO A 418 10.74 6.48 10.65
N ALA A 419 9.66 7.00 11.23
CA ALA A 419 8.37 7.07 10.56
C ALA A 419 8.40 8.02 9.36
N VAL A 420 7.90 7.56 8.21
CA VAL A 420 7.74 8.39 6.99
C VAL A 420 6.32 8.42 6.47
N VAL A 421 5.46 7.44 6.84
CA VAL A 421 4.02 7.48 6.55
C VAL A 421 3.26 7.01 7.77
N VAL A 422 2.30 7.81 8.22
CA VAL A 422 1.45 7.50 9.37
C VAL A 422 -0.02 7.75 9.07
N THR A 423 -0.89 6.99 9.72
CA THR A 423 -2.33 7.19 9.65
C THR A 423 -2.99 6.99 11.00
N PHE A 424 -4.12 7.65 11.21
CA PHE A 424 -4.97 7.44 12.39
C PHE A 424 -6.40 7.86 12.10
N PHE A 425 -7.33 7.33 12.89
CA PHE A 425 -8.70 7.84 12.93
C PHE A 425 -8.85 8.84 14.07
N TYR A 426 -9.77 9.78 13.89
CA TYR A 426 -10.10 10.76 14.91
C TYR A 426 -11.61 11.00 14.96
N SER A 427 -12.20 10.77 16.13
CA SER A 427 -13.65 10.92 16.38
C SER A 427 -14.02 12.09 17.30
N GLY A 428 -13.04 12.78 17.89
CA GLY A 428 -13.27 13.96 18.74
C GLY A 428 -13.39 13.71 20.24
N GLY A 429 -13.18 12.50 20.76
CA GLY A 429 -13.12 12.29 22.21
C GLY A 429 -13.39 10.88 22.76
N ASP A 430 -13.78 9.90 21.94
CA ASP A 430 -13.84 8.49 22.38
C ASP A 430 -12.45 7.85 22.33
N LYS A 431 -12.27 6.66 22.95
CA LYS A 431 -11.13 5.78 22.67
C LYS A 431 -11.12 5.48 21.17
N ASP A 432 -10.41 6.29 20.40
CA ASP A 432 -10.27 6.09 18.96
C ASP A 432 -9.75 4.67 18.73
N VAL A 433 -10.43 3.94 17.84
CA VAL A 433 -10.06 2.55 17.55
C VAL A 433 -8.68 2.59 16.92
N HIS A 434 -7.71 2.00 17.63
CA HIS A 434 -6.29 2.03 17.30
C HIS A 434 -5.98 1.49 15.89
N THR A 435 -6.86 0.68 15.31
CA THR A 435 -6.56 -0.03 14.08
C THR A 435 -7.77 -0.09 13.14
N GLY A 436 -7.70 0.63 12.02
CA GLY A 436 -8.30 0.17 10.76
C GLY A 436 -7.26 -0.61 9.97
N SER A 437 -6.53 -1.49 10.66
CA SER A 437 -5.47 -2.34 10.09
C SER A 437 -6.02 -3.32 9.06
N THR A 438 -7.33 -3.54 9.11
CA THR A 438 -8.11 -4.31 8.15
C THR A 438 -9.26 -3.48 7.64
N HIS A 439 -9.71 -3.79 6.43
CA HIS A 439 -10.88 -3.12 5.88
C HIS A 439 -12.18 -3.47 6.62
N TYR A 440 -12.25 -4.61 7.32
CA TYR A 440 -13.42 -5.06 8.06
C TYR A 440 -13.76 -4.11 9.23
N ASP A 441 -12.74 -3.47 9.80
CA ASP A 441 -12.89 -2.51 10.88
C ASP A 441 -13.37 -1.14 10.40
N ILE A 442 -13.14 -0.80 9.12
CA ILE A 442 -13.41 0.54 8.57
C ILE A 442 -14.88 0.95 8.71
N ALA A 443 -15.81 0.00 8.54
CA ALA A 443 -17.25 0.23 8.71
C ALA A 443 -17.64 0.52 10.17
N LYS A 444 -16.86 0.02 11.13
CA LYS A 444 -17.12 0.10 12.58
C LYS A 444 -16.41 1.28 13.23
N VAL A 445 -15.41 1.85 12.56
CA VAL A 445 -14.61 2.95 13.10
C VAL A 445 -15.40 4.26 13.03
N LYS A 446 -15.44 4.99 14.16
CA LYS A 446 -16.04 6.32 14.25
C LYS A 446 -15.09 7.40 13.74
N GLY A 447 -15.65 8.55 13.38
CA GLY A 447 -14.85 9.70 12.94
C GLY A 447 -14.22 9.52 11.56
N GLY A 448 -13.29 10.41 11.24
CA GLY A 448 -12.59 10.52 9.98
C GLY A 448 -11.16 9.98 10.08
N ARG A 449 -10.43 9.97 8.96
CA ARG A 449 -9.06 9.45 8.90
C ARG A 449 -8.09 10.54 8.50
N VAL A 450 -6.89 10.51 9.07
CA VAL A 450 -5.75 11.32 8.68
C VAL A 450 -4.68 10.43 8.04
N LEU A 451 -4.10 10.85 6.92
CA LEU A 451 -2.91 10.25 6.32
C LEU A 451 -1.86 11.35 6.16
N HIS A 452 -0.65 11.09 6.68
CA HIS A 452 0.47 12.00 6.60
C HIS A 452 1.71 11.32 6.03
N VAL A 453 2.42 12.04 5.17
CA VAL A 453 3.62 11.59 4.47
C VAL A 453 4.77 12.57 4.68
N LEU A 454 5.95 12.04 5.03
CA LEU A 454 7.21 12.78 5.17
C LEU A 454 7.94 12.90 3.83
N SER A 455 7.29 13.50 2.84
CA SER A 455 7.86 13.88 1.55
C SER A 455 6.89 14.78 0.79
N HIS A 456 7.19 15.06 -0.48
CA HIS A 456 6.44 15.93 -1.37
C HIS A 456 6.12 15.24 -2.68
N PHE A 457 4.88 15.37 -3.14
CA PHE A 457 4.49 15.05 -4.51
C PHE A 457 5.30 15.84 -5.54
N GLY A 458 5.76 15.17 -6.58
CA GLY A 458 6.51 15.76 -7.69
C GLY A 458 8.00 16.02 -7.40
N LYS A 459 8.51 15.65 -6.23
CA LYS A 459 9.93 15.76 -5.87
C LYS A 459 10.70 14.43 -5.88
N GLN A 460 10.03 13.31 -6.19
CA GLN A 460 10.72 12.02 -6.21
C GLN A 460 11.62 11.89 -7.44
N LYS A 461 12.76 11.22 -7.25
CA LYS A 461 13.77 11.06 -8.32
C LYS A 461 13.38 10.02 -9.36
N THR A 462 12.52 9.07 -9.00
CA THR A 462 12.05 8.03 -9.91
C THR A 462 10.52 8.05 -10.01
N LYS A 463 10.01 7.59 -11.16
CA LYS A 463 8.58 7.41 -11.35
C LYS A 463 7.99 6.40 -10.36
N GLY A 464 8.73 5.31 -10.05
CA GLY A 464 8.27 4.29 -9.11
C GLY A 464 8.04 4.85 -7.70
N ASP A 465 8.96 5.69 -7.22
CA ASP A 465 8.83 6.34 -5.91
C ASP A 465 7.66 7.34 -5.89
N GLU A 466 7.49 8.11 -6.96
CA GLU A 466 6.34 8.99 -7.15
C GLU A 466 5.01 8.22 -7.19
N TYR A 467 5.00 7.05 -7.83
CA TYR A 467 3.83 6.19 -7.93
C TYR A 467 3.45 5.57 -6.59
N ALA A 468 4.41 5.27 -5.72
CA ALA A 468 4.12 4.83 -4.37
C ALA A 468 3.27 5.86 -3.62
N LEU A 469 3.65 7.14 -3.67
CA LEU A 469 2.90 8.24 -3.06
C LEU A 469 1.51 8.41 -3.69
N GLN A 470 1.43 8.38 -5.01
CA GLN A 470 0.16 8.56 -5.74
C GLN A 470 -0.83 7.43 -5.43
N ASN A 471 -0.35 6.18 -5.34
CA ASN A 471 -1.16 5.04 -4.92
C ASN A 471 -1.72 5.23 -3.51
N MET A 472 -0.91 5.72 -2.56
CA MET A 472 -1.40 5.99 -1.20
C MET A 472 -2.52 7.04 -1.18
N LEU A 473 -2.37 8.15 -1.93
CA LEU A 473 -3.41 9.17 -2.07
C LEU A 473 -4.69 8.61 -2.71
N LEU A 474 -4.57 7.80 -3.76
CA LEU A 474 -5.72 7.17 -4.42
C LEU A 474 -6.41 6.18 -3.50
N ASN A 475 -5.65 5.31 -2.82
CA ASN A 475 -6.19 4.38 -1.84
C ASN A 475 -6.97 5.11 -0.73
N PHE A 476 -6.46 6.25 -0.28
CA PHE A 476 -7.10 7.11 0.71
C PHE A 476 -8.44 7.67 0.21
N MET A 477 -8.48 8.19 -1.02
CA MET A 477 -9.72 8.71 -1.62
C MET A 477 -10.75 7.61 -1.89
N ILE A 478 -10.32 6.45 -2.36
CA ILE A 478 -11.21 5.30 -2.59
C ILE A 478 -11.85 4.84 -1.27
N GLU A 479 -11.06 4.74 -0.20
CA GLU A 479 -11.58 4.37 1.12
C GLU A 479 -12.61 5.41 1.62
N ALA A 480 -12.32 6.70 1.45
CA ALA A 480 -13.23 7.78 1.81
C ALA A 480 -14.56 7.68 1.04
N GLY A 481 -14.49 7.41 -0.27
CA GLY A 481 -15.65 7.16 -1.14
C GLY A 481 -16.49 6.00 -0.64
N TYR A 482 -15.84 4.88 -0.33
CA TYR A 482 -16.52 3.69 0.19
C TYR A 482 -17.20 3.94 1.55
N ARG A 483 -16.54 4.60 2.50
CA ARG A 483 -17.18 4.91 3.79
C ARG A 483 -18.39 5.81 3.66
N ARG A 484 -18.39 6.70 2.67
CA ARG A 484 -19.54 7.56 2.40
C ARG A 484 -20.75 6.76 1.90
N THR A 485 -20.55 5.68 1.15
CA THR A 485 -21.66 4.81 0.72
C THR A 485 -22.21 3.99 1.90
N LEU A 486 -21.33 3.53 2.80
CA LEU A 486 -21.75 2.81 4.01
C LEU A 486 -22.62 3.63 4.96
N LYS A 487 -22.41 4.95 5.04
CA LYS A 487 -23.21 5.84 5.91
C LYS A 487 -24.58 6.21 5.33
N LYS A 488 -24.81 5.96 4.03
CA LYS A 488 -26.07 6.30 3.34
C LYS A 488 -27.10 5.17 3.40
N ASN A 489 -26.65 3.96 3.68
CA ASN A 489 -27.47 2.77 3.93
C ASN A 489 -27.54 2.54 5.44
#